data_AF-A0A924Y778-F1
#
_entry.id   AF-A0A924Y778-F1
#
_cell.length_a   1.000
_cell.length_b   1.000
_cell.length_c   1.000
_cell.angle_alpha   90.00
_cell.angle_beta   90.00
_cell.angle_gamma   90.00
#
_symmetry.space_group_name_H-M   'P 1'
#
loop_
_entity.id
_entity.type
_entity.pdbx_description
1 polymer ?
#
loop_
_entity_poly.entity_id
_entity_poly.type
_entity_poly.pdbx_seq_one_letter_code
_entity_poly.pdbx_strand_id
1 'polypeptide(L)'
;IALAQKAYARTESEGHRRMASLHNGRRDNLEIYPNLWAGVGLVRGGAGTALVGSGESIARLMREYVELGIDTFVLSGYPSLEEAYACAEWVFPHLNLRRPDASPFNTHAVPPGRFGYPNATSHSLNPSPSPKDELAR
;
A
#
# COMPACT_ATOMS: atom_id res chain seq x y z
N ILE A 1 17.14 2.87 -12.59
CA ILE A 1 17.35 1.40 -12.51
C ILE A 1 18.75 1.08 -11.97
N ALA A 2 19.85 1.39 -12.69
CA ALA A 2 21.21 1.04 -12.21
C ALA A 2 21.56 1.57 -10.80
N LEU A 3 21.17 2.82 -10.48
CA LEU A 3 21.39 3.39 -9.15
C LEU A 3 20.61 2.65 -8.05
N ALA A 4 19.36 2.27 -8.31
CA ALA A 4 18.51 1.54 -7.37
C ALA A 4 19.08 0.12 -7.11
N GLN A 5 19.51 -0.57 -8.17
CA GLN A 5 20.10 -1.91 -8.07
C GLN A 5 21.41 -1.93 -7.26
N LYS A 6 22.27 -0.92 -7.43
CA LYS A 6 23.51 -0.78 -6.65
C LYS A 6 23.24 -0.55 -5.16
N ALA A 7 22.12 0.07 -4.81
CA ALA A 7 21.70 0.21 -3.41
C ALA A 7 21.22 -1.12 -2.82
N TYR A 8 20.45 -1.92 -3.57
CA TYR A 8 19.93 -3.22 -3.11
C TYR A 8 21.00 -4.32 -3.03
N ALA A 9 22.03 -4.29 -3.87
CA ALA A 9 23.13 -5.25 -3.82
C ALA A 9 23.95 -5.21 -2.52
N ARG A 10 23.78 -4.16 -1.70
CA ARG A 10 24.44 -4.01 -0.39
C ARG A 10 23.64 -4.60 0.77
N THR A 11 22.47 -5.18 0.51
CA THR A 11 21.61 -5.71 1.57
C THR A 11 22.04 -7.12 1.99
N GLU A 12 22.10 -7.35 3.31
CA GLU A 12 22.50 -8.65 3.90
C GLU A 12 21.32 -9.64 4.03
N SER A 13 20.09 -9.20 3.72
CA SER A 13 18.88 -10.02 3.76
C SER A 13 18.83 -11.02 2.60
N GLU A 14 18.80 -12.32 2.94
CA GLU A 14 18.62 -13.41 1.98
C GLU A 14 17.29 -13.31 1.21
N GLY A 15 16.22 -12.82 1.86
CA GLY A 15 14.93 -12.61 1.21
C GLY A 15 15.02 -11.60 0.08
N HIS A 16 15.61 -10.43 0.35
CA HIS A 16 15.86 -9.42 -0.68
C HIS A 16 16.81 -9.93 -1.77
N ARG A 17 17.84 -10.71 -1.42
CA ARG A 17 18.76 -11.31 -2.41
C ARG A 17 18.00 -12.25 -3.36
N ARG A 18 17.13 -13.10 -2.82
CA ARG A 18 16.26 -13.98 -3.64
C ARG A 18 15.33 -13.17 -4.54
N MET A 19 14.69 -12.13 -4.02
CA MET A 19 13.81 -11.27 -4.82
C MET A 19 14.56 -10.54 -5.95
N ALA A 20 15.78 -10.06 -5.71
CA ALA A 20 16.61 -9.45 -6.75
C ALA A 20 17.03 -10.45 -7.83
N SER A 21 17.25 -11.71 -7.44
CA SER A 21 17.62 -12.79 -8.38
C SER A 21 16.50 -13.16 -9.37
N LEU A 22 15.24 -12.80 -9.06
CA LEU A 22 14.10 -13.07 -9.95
C LEU A 22 14.20 -12.31 -11.27
N HIS A 23 14.83 -11.13 -11.28
CA HIS A 23 15.01 -10.32 -12.47
C HIS A 23 16.48 -10.16 -12.88
N ASN A 24 17.47 -10.43 -12.00
CA ASN A 24 18.92 -10.35 -12.29
C ASN A 24 19.37 -9.03 -12.97
N GLY A 25 18.67 -7.92 -12.69
CA GLY A 25 18.87 -6.62 -13.35
C GLY A 25 18.46 -6.54 -14.83
N ARG A 26 17.94 -7.62 -15.41
CA ARG A 26 17.45 -7.72 -16.79
C ARG A 26 16.06 -7.11 -16.92
N ARG A 27 15.76 -6.58 -18.11
CA ARG A 27 14.43 -6.02 -18.45
C ARG A 27 13.64 -6.94 -19.38
N ASP A 28 14.33 -7.91 -19.95
CA ASP A 28 13.79 -8.94 -20.81
C ASP A 28 13.29 -10.11 -19.96
N ASN A 29 12.08 -10.59 -20.28
CA ASN A 29 11.39 -11.69 -19.60
C ASN A 29 11.15 -11.48 -18.09
N LEU A 30 10.31 -10.50 -17.75
CA LEU A 30 9.98 -10.14 -16.37
C LEU A 30 8.76 -10.88 -15.80
N GLU A 31 8.02 -11.61 -16.63
CA GLU A 31 7.00 -12.53 -16.16
C GLU A 31 7.67 -13.85 -15.76
N ILE A 32 7.79 -14.07 -14.46
CA ILE A 32 8.51 -15.23 -13.90
C ILE A 32 7.58 -16.43 -13.65
N TYR A 33 6.27 -16.18 -13.66
CA TYR A 33 5.18 -17.15 -13.57
C TYR A 33 3.93 -16.48 -14.17
N PRO A 34 2.94 -17.23 -14.73
CA PRO A 34 1.74 -16.62 -15.30
C PRO A 34 1.07 -15.60 -14.38
N ASN A 35 0.95 -14.34 -14.82
CA ASN A 35 0.41 -13.20 -14.06
C ASN A 35 1.26 -12.73 -12.87
N LEU A 36 2.52 -13.17 -12.75
CA LEU A 36 3.48 -12.77 -11.72
C LEU A 36 4.70 -12.08 -12.35
N TRP A 37 4.81 -10.78 -12.13
CA TRP A 37 5.76 -9.91 -12.80
C TRP A 37 6.83 -9.36 -11.84
N ALA A 38 8.11 -9.67 -12.09
CA ALA A 38 9.25 -9.26 -11.27
C ALA A 38 9.78 -7.84 -11.57
N GLY A 39 9.18 -7.13 -12.53
CA GLY A 39 9.67 -5.83 -12.97
C GLY A 39 9.59 -4.72 -11.93
N VAL A 40 8.68 -4.82 -10.96
CA VAL A 40 8.58 -3.87 -9.85
C VAL A 40 9.87 -3.82 -9.01
N GLY A 41 10.56 -4.95 -8.87
CA GLY A 41 11.84 -5.06 -8.18
C GLY A 41 13.02 -4.35 -8.86
N LEU A 42 12.87 -3.94 -10.13
CA LEU A 42 13.93 -3.22 -10.86
C LEU A 42 14.13 -1.78 -10.38
N VAL A 43 13.07 -1.16 -9.86
CA VAL A 43 12.99 0.29 -9.65
C VAL A 43 12.70 0.68 -8.21
N ARG A 44 12.05 -0.18 -7.42
CA ARG A 44 11.59 0.13 -6.08
C ARG A 44 11.97 -0.97 -5.09
N GLY A 45 12.27 -0.57 -3.85
CA GLY A 45 12.46 -1.47 -2.73
C GLY A 45 11.11 -1.84 -2.12
N GLY A 46 10.98 -3.06 -1.62
CA GLY A 46 9.72 -3.62 -1.12
C GLY A 46 9.40 -4.94 -1.82
N ALA A 47 8.14 -5.17 -2.16
CA ALA A 47 7.73 -6.35 -2.94
C ALA A 47 8.47 -6.36 -4.30
N GLY A 48 9.13 -7.48 -4.59
CA GLY A 48 9.94 -7.70 -5.78
C GLY A 48 9.14 -8.24 -6.96
N THR A 49 7.88 -8.57 -6.72
CA THR A 49 6.94 -9.11 -7.70
C THR A 49 5.58 -8.41 -7.57
N ALA A 50 4.85 -8.35 -8.68
CA ALA A 50 3.50 -7.80 -8.77
C ALA A 50 2.58 -8.82 -9.44
N LEU A 51 1.33 -8.89 -8.99
CA LEU A 51 0.27 -9.66 -9.66
C LEU A 51 -0.32 -8.78 -10.76
N VAL A 52 -0.29 -9.23 -12.02
CA VAL A 52 -0.70 -8.42 -13.19
C VAL A 52 -1.62 -9.24 -14.08
N GLY A 53 -2.85 -8.75 -14.29
CA GLY A 53 -3.85 -9.43 -15.12
C GLY A 53 -5.28 -8.96 -14.82
N SER A 54 -6.27 -9.74 -15.24
CA SER A 54 -7.66 -9.53 -14.84
C SER A 54 -7.89 -9.90 -13.37
N GLY A 55 -8.95 -9.36 -12.77
CA GLY A 55 -9.35 -9.70 -11.40
C GLY A 55 -9.51 -11.20 -11.16
N GLU A 56 -10.11 -11.91 -12.11
CA GLU A 56 -10.24 -13.37 -12.08
C GLU A 56 -8.88 -14.08 -12.11
N SER A 57 -7.96 -13.64 -12.97
CA SER A 57 -6.64 -14.25 -13.09
C SER A 57 -5.77 -14.02 -11.87
N ILE A 58 -5.85 -12.83 -11.29
CA ILE A 58 -5.19 -12.50 -10.03
C ILE A 58 -5.77 -13.38 -8.91
N ALA A 59 -7.10 -13.50 -8.81
CA ALA A 59 -7.73 -14.33 -7.78
C ALA A 59 -7.38 -15.82 -7.91
N ARG A 60 -7.20 -16.33 -9.14
CA ARG A 60 -6.72 -17.70 -9.39
C ARG A 60 -5.32 -17.91 -8.84
N LEU A 61 -4.40 -17.00 -9.17
CA LEU A 61 -3.03 -17.05 -8.66
C LEU A 61 -2.97 -16.93 -7.13
N MET A 62 -3.83 -16.10 -6.53
CA MET A 62 -3.95 -16.03 -5.06
C MET A 62 -4.44 -17.35 -4.46
N ARG A 63 -5.36 -18.07 -5.11
CA ARG A 63 -5.79 -19.41 -4.66
C ARG A 63 -4.67 -20.43 -4.73
N GLU A 64 -3.83 -20.40 -5.77
CA GLU A 64 -2.64 -21.27 -5.84
C GLU A 64 -1.71 -21.02 -4.64
N TYR A 65 -1.51 -19.76 -4.24
CA TYR A 65 -0.77 -19.45 -3.02
C TYR A 65 -1.45 -19.98 -1.75
N VAL A 66 -2.78 -19.91 -1.66
CA VAL A 66 -3.55 -20.47 -0.54
C VAL A 66 -3.41 -21.99 -0.47
N GLU A 67 -3.42 -22.69 -1.61
CA GLU A 67 -3.20 -24.14 -1.70
C GLU A 67 -1.79 -24.53 -1.24
N LEU A 68 -0.81 -23.64 -1.38
CA LEU A 68 0.54 -23.78 -0.83
C LEU A 68 0.64 -23.43 0.66
N GLY A 69 -0.47 -23.05 1.30
CA GLY A 69 -0.56 -22.73 2.72
C GLY A 69 -0.33 -21.25 3.06
N ILE A 70 -0.35 -20.34 2.08
CA ILE A 70 -0.25 -18.89 2.32
C ILE A 70 -1.65 -18.31 2.49
N ASP A 71 -2.00 -17.91 3.71
CA ASP A 71 -3.33 -17.39 4.03
C ASP A 71 -3.42 -15.85 4.07
N THR A 72 -2.28 -15.17 4.19
CA THR A 72 -2.21 -13.73 4.45
C THR A 72 -1.43 -13.01 3.36
N PHE A 73 -2.06 -12.02 2.74
CA PHE A 73 -1.49 -11.24 1.65
C PHE A 73 -1.36 -9.76 2.06
N VAL A 74 -0.12 -9.26 2.08
CA VAL A 74 0.16 -7.83 2.26
C VAL A 74 0.37 -7.20 0.89
N LEU A 75 -0.68 -6.53 0.40
CA LEU A 75 -0.69 -5.93 -0.94
C LEU A 75 -0.29 -4.45 -0.90
N SER A 76 0.32 -3.98 -1.98
CA SER A 76 0.60 -2.56 -2.19
C SER A 76 0.50 -2.25 -3.69
N GLY A 77 -0.03 -1.07 -4.03
CA GLY A 77 -0.13 -0.58 -5.40
C GLY A 77 0.21 0.90 -5.52
N TYR A 78 0.29 1.39 -6.75
CA TYR A 78 0.59 2.78 -7.09
C TYR A 78 -0.34 3.35 -8.17
N PRO A 79 -0.97 4.52 -7.94
CA PRO A 79 -1.03 5.24 -6.66
C PRO A 79 -1.78 4.46 -5.57
N SER A 80 -1.43 4.64 -4.31
CA SER A 80 -1.84 3.69 -3.25
C SER A 80 -3.34 3.67 -2.96
N LEU A 81 -4.01 4.82 -3.05
CA LEU A 81 -5.44 4.92 -2.75
C LEU A 81 -6.26 4.27 -3.87
N GLU A 82 -6.00 4.68 -5.09
CA GLU A 82 -6.67 4.22 -6.31
C GLU A 82 -6.50 2.71 -6.48
N GLU A 83 -5.30 2.18 -6.26
CA GLU A 83 -5.05 0.74 -6.37
C GLU A 83 -5.72 -0.07 -5.24
N ALA A 84 -5.91 0.52 -4.05
CA ALA A 84 -6.69 -0.14 -3.00
C ALA A 84 -8.16 -0.29 -3.42
N TYR A 85 -8.74 0.74 -4.04
CA TYR A 85 -10.09 0.66 -4.61
C TYR A 85 -10.16 -0.31 -5.79
N ALA A 86 -9.23 -0.24 -6.73
CA ALA A 86 -9.20 -1.14 -7.89
C ALA A 86 -9.09 -2.61 -7.47
N CYS A 87 -8.25 -2.93 -6.47
CA CYS A 87 -8.15 -4.27 -5.91
C CYS A 87 -9.49 -4.73 -5.29
N ALA A 88 -10.12 -3.86 -4.49
CA ALA A 88 -11.41 -4.15 -3.88
C ALA A 88 -12.54 -4.33 -4.90
N GLU A 89 -12.54 -3.57 -5.98
CA GLU A 89 -13.57 -3.63 -7.01
C GLU A 89 -13.36 -4.83 -7.95
N TRP A 90 -12.13 -5.12 -8.35
CA TRP A 90 -11.87 -6.08 -9.42
C TRP A 90 -11.45 -7.45 -8.91
N VAL A 91 -10.75 -7.55 -7.78
CA VAL A 91 -10.21 -8.83 -7.29
C VAL A 91 -11.12 -9.45 -6.23
N PHE A 92 -11.60 -8.66 -5.27
CA PHE A 92 -12.38 -9.19 -4.14
C PHE A 92 -13.65 -9.93 -4.54
N PRO A 93 -14.41 -9.56 -5.61
CA PRO A 93 -15.57 -10.33 -6.03
C PRO A 93 -15.25 -11.79 -6.42
N HIS A 94 -14.00 -12.08 -6.77
CA HIS A 94 -13.53 -13.42 -7.12
C HIS A 94 -12.89 -14.17 -5.95
N LEU A 95 -12.88 -13.55 -4.76
CA LEU A 95 -12.34 -14.11 -3.53
C LEU A 95 -13.48 -14.32 -2.53
N ASN A 96 -13.50 -15.47 -1.87
CA ASN A 96 -14.46 -15.76 -0.80
C ASN A 96 -14.03 -15.09 0.51
N LEU A 97 -13.89 -13.76 0.50
CA LEU A 97 -13.43 -13.00 1.66
C LEU A 97 -14.51 -12.97 2.74
N ARG A 98 -14.17 -13.44 3.93
CA ARG A 98 -14.99 -13.16 5.11
C ARG A 98 -14.90 -11.66 5.38
N ARG A 99 -16.04 -10.96 5.30
CA ARG A 99 -16.11 -9.58 5.79
C ARG A 99 -15.80 -9.63 7.30
N PRO A 100 -14.79 -8.89 7.77
CA PRO A 100 -14.58 -8.74 9.20
C PRO A 100 -15.91 -8.27 9.80
N ASP A 101 -16.35 -8.94 10.84
CA ASP A 101 -17.45 -8.50 11.67
C ASP A 101 -17.24 -7.01 11.94
N ALA A 102 -18.21 -6.19 11.55
CA ALA A 102 -18.13 -4.74 11.70
C ALA A 102 -18.12 -4.44 13.20
N SER A 103 -16.92 -4.47 13.80
CA SER A 103 -16.73 -3.96 15.14
C SER A 103 -16.96 -2.46 15.06
N PRO A 104 -17.98 -1.92 15.73
CA PRO A 104 -18.32 -0.51 15.59
C PRO A 104 -17.24 0.42 16.16
N PHE A 105 -16.23 -0.10 16.89
CA PHE A 105 -15.18 0.70 17.49
C PHE A 105 -13.87 -0.10 17.67
N ASN A 106 -13.07 -0.23 16.60
CA ASN A 106 -11.61 -0.16 16.78
C ASN A 106 -11.13 1.22 16.33
N THR A 107 -11.73 2.24 16.93
CA THR A 107 -11.17 3.58 17.00
C THR A 107 -9.98 3.51 17.93
N HIS A 108 -8.84 3.04 17.43
CA HIS A 108 -7.59 3.61 17.92
C HIS A 108 -7.62 5.06 17.48
N ALA A 109 -8.29 5.88 18.29
CA ALA A 109 -8.00 7.28 18.41
C ALA A 109 -6.49 7.36 18.59
N VAL A 110 -5.77 7.72 17.53
CA VAL A 110 -4.42 8.21 17.68
C VAL A 110 -4.59 9.41 18.61
N PRO A 111 -4.07 9.38 19.85
CA PRO A 111 -4.13 10.55 20.70
C PRO A 111 -3.49 11.69 19.90
N PRO A 112 -4.13 12.87 19.78
CA PRO A 112 -3.54 13.99 19.06
C PRO A 112 -2.24 14.33 19.81
N GLY A 113 -1.10 14.00 19.21
CA GLY A 113 0.21 14.23 19.84
C GLY A 113 1.32 13.22 19.56
N ARG A 114 1.05 12.05 18.93
CA ARG A 114 2.14 11.07 18.64
C ARG A 114 2.70 11.11 17.21
N PHE A 115 2.46 12.20 16.48
CA PHE A 115 3.27 12.56 15.33
C PHE A 115 3.73 14.01 15.56
N GLY A 116 5.04 14.21 15.66
CA GLY A 116 5.66 15.46 16.10
C GLY A 116 5.41 16.62 15.15
N TYR A 117 4.28 17.30 15.33
CA TYR A 117 4.11 18.69 14.96
C TYR A 117 4.20 19.51 16.26
N PRO A 118 5.17 20.42 16.41
CA PRO A 118 5.17 21.34 17.55
C PRO A 118 3.95 22.27 17.43
N ASN A 119 3.04 22.16 18.40
CA ASN A 119 2.01 23.13 18.80
C ASN A 119 1.24 23.85 17.67
N ALA A 120 0.18 23.23 17.17
CA ALA A 120 -1.00 24.00 16.75
C ALA A 120 -1.95 24.09 17.95
N THR A 121 -1.75 25.12 18.78
CA THR A 121 -2.72 25.55 19.78
C THR A 121 -4.07 25.74 19.08
N SER A 122 -5.09 25.03 19.52
CA SER A 122 -6.47 25.26 19.10
C SER A 122 -6.90 26.66 19.53
N HIS A 123 -6.70 27.66 18.67
CA HIS A 123 -7.43 28.92 18.78
C HIS A 123 -8.85 28.66 18.28
N SER A 124 -9.80 28.66 19.22
CA SER A 124 -11.22 28.81 18.91
C SER A 124 -11.39 30.12 18.15
N LEU A 125 -11.66 30.06 16.85
CA LEU A 125 -12.13 31.21 16.08
C LEU A 125 -13.59 31.46 16.47
N ASN A 126 -13.79 32.14 17.60
CA ASN A 126 -15.04 32.87 17.81
C ASN A 126 -15.09 34.01 16.79
N PRO A 127 -16.19 34.19 16.04
CA PRO A 127 -16.32 35.35 15.17
C PRO A 127 -16.41 36.62 16.03
N SER A 128 -15.47 37.56 15.81
CA SER A 128 -15.48 38.88 16.42
C SER A 128 -16.61 39.74 15.81
N PRO A 129 -17.32 40.58 16.59
CA PRO A 129 -18.36 41.46 16.05
C PRO A 129 -17.77 42.57 15.17
N SER A 130 -18.55 43.03 14.19
CA SER A 130 -18.14 44.00 13.17
C SER A 130 -18.06 45.44 13.72
N PRO A 131 -17.18 46.32 13.21
CA PRO A 131 -16.90 47.66 13.78
C PRO A 131 -17.98 48.75 13.57
N LYS A 132 -19.28 48.43 13.55
CA LYS A 132 -20.35 49.41 13.33
C LYS A 132 -21.19 49.75 14.56
N ASP A 133 -20.97 49.09 15.70
CA ASP A 133 -21.86 49.22 16.87
C ASP A 133 -21.27 50.02 18.06
N GLU A 134 -20.11 50.66 17.91
CA GLU A 134 -19.44 51.40 18.99
C GLU A 134 -19.46 52.93 18.78
N LEU A 135 -20.66 53.51 18.65
CA LEU A 135 -20.84 54.97 18.73
C LEU A 135 -22.18 55.42 19.32
N ALA A 136 -22.76 54.63 20.22
CA ALA A 136 -23.93 55.05 20.99
C ALA A 136 -23.89 54.48 22.40
N ARG A 137 -23.11 55.12 23.29
CA ARG A 137 -23.44 55.45 24.69
C ARG A 137 -22.23 56.03 25.43
#